data_AF-A0A9R1RUC6-F1
#
_entry.id   AF-A0A9R1RUC6-F1
#
_cell.length_a   1.000
_cell.length_b   1.000
_cell.length_c   1.000
_cell.angle_alpha   90.00
_cell.angle_beta   90.00
_cell.angle_gamma   90.00
#
_symmetry.space_group_name_H-M   'P 1'
#
loop_
_entity.id
_entity.type
_entity.pdbx_description
1 polymer ?
#
loop_
_entity_poly.entity_id
_entity_poly.type
_entity_poly.pdbx_seq_one_letter_code
_entity_poly.pdbx_strand_id
1 'polypeptide(L)'
;MRGDLREAPSGTTAAAAAAAVALQLGSSDRAPPRMDQPPNGFAAGGLFVQHIDGQNASPPSVIVIGGGISGIASARALSNASFKVTLLESRERLGGRVHTDYSFGCPIDMGASWLHGVCNENSLAPLIRLLGLRLYRTSGDNSVLYDHDLESYTLFDKDGRQIPQEIVTKVGEIFEQILKETVKVRDEYANDMPLVQAISMVLDRNPHLKLEGLQYEVLQWCICRLEAWFATDVDNISLKNWDQEHVLTGGHGLMVNGYDPVIKALSRDLDVHLNHRVTKIIQRYNKVIVCVEDGTSFVADAAIITVPLGVLKANIIKFEPELPDWKLSAISDLGVGLENKIALRFNTVFWPNVEVLGRVAQTSNACGYFLNLHKATGHPVLVCMVAGRFAYEMEKLSDEESVNFVMSQLRRMLPGATEPVQYLVSRWGTDPNSLGSYSCDLVGKPADLYERFCAPVGNLFFAGEAACIDHSGSVHGAYSSGIDAAEDCRRRLSTQLGISDLFQVGKIVMREEMAEVMVPLQISRL
;
A
#
# COMPACT_ATOMS: atom_id res chain seq x y z
N MET A 1 18.32 -54.94 34.13
CA MET A 1 18.43 -55.53 32.78
C MET A 1 17.24 -55.04 31.98
N ARG A 2 17.47 -54.10 31.05
CA ARG A 2 17.26 -54.24 29.58
C ARG A 2 15.80 -54.57 29.21
N GLY A 3 15.10 -53.81 28.37
CA GLY A 3 15.62 -53.05 27.24
C GLY A 3 14.71 -51.93 26.72
N ASP A 4 15.38 -51.12 25.90
CA ASP A 4 14.95 -49.98 25.11
C ASP A 4 13.84 -50.31 24.10
N LEU A 5 12.84 -49.42 24.02
CA LEU A 5 12.18 -49.07 22.77
C LEU A 5 12.27 -47.55 22.62
N ARG A 6 13.09 -47.12 21.67
CA ARG A 6 13.25 -45.73 21.25
C ARG A 6 12.11 -45.40 20.28
N GLU A 7 11.22 -44.49 20.66
CA GLU A 7 10.39 -43.75 19.73
C GLU A 7 11.14 -42.50 19.24
N ALA A 8 11.05 -42.26 17.94
CA ALA A 8 11.69 -41.18 17.22
C ALA A 8 10.91 -39.85 17.34
N PRO A 9 11.57 -38.68 17.31
CA PRO A 9 10.90 -37.40 17.27
C PRO A 9 10.51 -37.04 15.83
N SER A 10 9.21 -36.91 15.55
CA SER A 10 8.69 -36.27 14.34
C SER A 10 8.50 -34.77 14.59
N GLY A 11 9.53 -33.99 14.29
CA GLY A 11 9.44 -32.54 14.15
C GLY A 11 9.51 -32.12 12.68
N THR A 12 9.23 -30.83 12.45
CA THR A 12 9.43 -30.04 11.21
C THR A 12 8.38 -30.14 10.09
N THR A 13 7.33 -29.33 10.26
CA THR A 13 6.88 -28.24 9.36
C THR A 13 7.27 -28.34 7.88
N ALA A 14 6.27 -28.68 7.06
CA ALA A 14 6.29 -28.56 5.61
C ALA A 14 5.95 -27.11 5.18
N ALA A 15 6.97 -26.26 5.09
CA ALA A 15 6.92 -24.98 4.37
C ALA A 15 8.35 -24.52 4.05
N ALA A 16 9.12 -25.36 3.35
CA ALA A 16 10.43 -24.99 2.80
C ALA A 16 10.85 -26.01 1.72
N ALA A 17 10.49 -25.79 0.46
CA ALA A 17 11.21 -26.35 -0.69
C ALA A 17 10.63 -25.82 -2.02
N ALA A 18 11.08 -24.64 -2.47
CA ALA A 18 11.00 -24.26 -3.88
C ALA A 18 12.03 -23.17 -4.20
N ALA A 19 13.26 -23.59 -4.53
CA ALA A 19 14.14 -23.04 -5.57
C ALA A 19 15.62 -23.37 -5.28
N ALA A 20 16.22 -24.25 -6.09
CA ALA A 20 17.23 -23.86 -7.09
C ALA A 20 18.22 -24.99 -7.44
N VAL A 21 18.65 -24.91 -8.70
CA VAL A 21 19.89 -25.44 -9.33
C VAL A 21 19.77 -26.77 -10.07
N ALA A 22 19.68 -26.61 -11.39
CA ALA A 22 20.11 -27.54 -12.42
C ALA A 22 21.64 -27.59 -12.51
N LEU A 23 22.22 -28.78 -12.70
CA LEU A 23 23.10 -29.14 -13.83
C LEU A 23 23.69 -30.55 -13.71
N GLN A 24 24.02 -31.11 -14.88
CA GLN A 24 24.86 -32.28 -15.19
C GLN A 24 24.20 -33.67 -15.26
N LEU A 25 23.95 -34.08 -16.50
CA LEU A 25 24.33 -35.43 -16.95
C LEU A 25 25.03 -35.30 -18.32
N GLY A 26 26.18 -35.96 -18.42
CA GLY A 26 27.06 -35.94 -19.59
C GLY A 26 26.82 -37.09 -20.57
N SER A 27 27.38 -36.87 -21.76
CA SER A 27 28.09 -37.82 -22.64
C SER A 27 27.43 -39.14 -23.04
N SER A 28 27.18 -39.30 -24.34
CA SER A 28 27.71 -40.46 -25.09
C SER A 28 27.87 -40.15 -26.59
N ASP A 29 28.87 -40.82 -27.16
CA ASP A 29 29.53 -40.61 -28.44
C ASP A 29 28.66 -40.79 -29.70
N ARG A 30 29.02 -40.06 -30.77
CA ARG A 30 29.20 -40.60 -32.13
C ARG A 30 29.98 -39.64 -33.05
N ALA A 31 30.90 -40.23 -33.81
CA ALA A 31 31.94 -39.61 -34.65
C ALA A 31 31.41 -38.91 -35.92
N PRO A 32 32.23 -38.04 -36.58
CA PRO A 32 31.78 -37.10 -37.62
C PRO A 32 32.11 -37.56 -39.06
N PRO A 33 31.47 -36.95 -40.08
CA PRO A 33 32.05 -36.85 -41.41
C PRO A 33 32.49 -35.42 -41.76
N ARG A 34 33.27 -35.35 -42.84
CA ARG A 34 34.31 -34.37 -43.19
C ARG A 34 33.84 -33.02 -43.77
N MET A 35 34.79 -32.10 -43.67
CA MET A 35 34.99 -30.79 -44.33
C MET A 35 34.45 -30.65 -45.75
N ASP A 36 34.00 -29.43 -46.06
CA ASP A 36 34.44 -28.65 -47.22
C ASP A 36 34.42 -27.14 -46.92
N GLN A 37 35.51 -26.45 -47.27
CA GLN A 37 35.67 -24.99 -47.17
C GLN A 37 34.99 -24.27 -48.36
N PRO A 38 34.70 -22.95 -48.24
CA PRO A 38 34.84 -22.08 -49.39
C PRO A 38 35.84 -20.91 -49.15
N PRO A 39 36.39 -20.34 -50.24
CA PRO A 39 37.63 -19.57 -50.20
C PRO A 39 37.42 -18.06 -50.00
N ASN A 40 38.49 -17.40 -49.55
CA ASN A 40 38.66 -15.94 -49.56
C ASN A 40 38.76 -15.39 -51.00
N GLY A 41 38.12 -14.25 -51.26
CA GLY A 41 38.32 -13.48 -52.49
C GLY A 41 37.55 -12.15 -52.53
N PHE A 42 38.32 -11.05 -52.51
CA PHE A 42 37.96 -9.64 -52.72
C PHE A 42 36.81 -9.32 -53.69
N ALA A 43 36.01 -8.28 -53.36
CA ALA A 43 35.80 -7.10 -54.23
C ALA A 43 35.01 -6.01 -53.50
N ALA A 44 35.53 -4.78 -53.57
CA ALA A 44 34.84 -3.56 -53.21
C ALA A 44 33.65 -3.32 -54.16
N GLY A 45 32.47 -3.08 -53.59
CA GLY A 45 31.27 -2.68 -54.33
C GLY A 45 30.40 -1.84 -53.41
N GLY A 46 30.43 -0.53 -53.61
CA GLY A 46 29.56 0.40 -52.90
C GLY A 46 28.10 0.04 -53.15
N LEU A 47 27.39 -0.28 -52.08
CA LEU A 47 25.93 -0.26 -52.05
C LEU A 47 25.52 1.00 -51.32
N PHE A 48 24.89 1.90 -52.08
CA PHE A 48 24.13 3.03 -51.56
C PHE A 48 23.20 2.53 -50.46
N VAL A 49 23.50 2.88 -49.21
CA VAL A 49 22.48 2.91 -48.16
C VAL A 49 21.55 4.04 -48.54
N GLN A 50 20.41 3.70 -49.16
CA GLN A 50 19.28 4.61 -49.20
C GLN A 50 18.97 4.97 -47.74
N HIS A 51 19.27 6.21 -47.37
CA HIS A 51 18.64 6.85 -46.24
C HIS A 51 17.13 6.75 -46.50
N ILE A 52 16.50 5.77 -45.86
CA ILE A 52 15.09 5.92 -45.51
C ILE A 52 15.12 7.06 -44.51
N ASP A 53 14.77 8.26 -44.97
CA ASP A 53 14.32 9.34 -44.10
C ASP A 53 13.20 8.74 -43.25
N GLY A 54 13.56 8.27 -42.05
CA GLY A 54 12.60 7.98 -41.02
C GLY A 54 11.87 9.29 -40.78
N GLN A 55 10.61 9.36 -41.23
CA GLN A 55 9.72 10.43 -40.80
C GLN A 55 9.87 10.53 -39.29
N ASN A 56 10.27 11.71 -38.80
CA ASN A 56 10.30 12.04 -37.37
C ASN A 56 8.87 11.92 -36.84
N ALA A 57 8.43 10.69 -36.55
CA ALA A 57 7.20 10.43 -35.84
C ALA A 57 7.39 11.02 -34.45
N SER A 58 6.50 11.94 -34.07
CA SER A 58 6.47 12.47 -32.71
C SER A 58 6.43 11.30 -31.72
N PRO A 59 7.17 11.36 -30.60
CA PRO A 59 7.17 10.29 -29.63
C PRO A 59 5.73 9.98 -29.19
N PRO A 60 5.38 8.70 -28.96
CA PRO A 60 4.05 8.35 -28.47
C PRO A 60 3.77 9.10 -27.16
N SER A 61 2.53 9.54 -27.00
CA SER A 61 2.11 10.45 -25.94
C SER A 61 1.13 9.79 -24.98
N VAL A 62 1.30 10.03 -23.68
CA VAL A 62 0.45 9.47 -22.62
C VAL A 62 0.08 10.55 -21.61
N ILE A 63 -1.20 10.61 -21.22
CA ILE A 63 -1.66 11.43 -20.10
C ILE A 63 -1.79 10.54 -18.86
N VAL A 64 -1.14 10.94 -17.77
CA VAL A 64 -1.34 10.29 -16.46
C VAL A 64 -2.28 11.13 -15.63
N ILE A 65 -3.35 10.53 -15.12
CA ILE A 65 -4.39 11.22 -14.34
C ILE A 65 -4.23 10.82 -12.87
N GLY A 66 -3.81 11.76 -12.05
CA GLY A 66 -3.45 11.58 -10.65
C GLY A 66 -1.94 11.66 -10.41
N GLY A 67 -1.53 12.58 -9.53
CA GLY A 67 -0.18 12.79 -9.04
C GLY A 67 0.13 12.08 -7.73
N GLY A 68 -0.55 10.97 -7.45
CA GLY A 68 -0.16 10.03 -6.40
C GLY A 68 1.07 9.21 -6.79
N ILE A 69 1.60 8.41 -5.86
CA ILE A 69 2.83 7.63 -6.12
C ILE A 69 2.70 6.69 -7.34
N SER A 70 1.51 6.13 -7.58
CA SER A 70 1.25 5.30 -8.75
C SER A 70 1.39 6.06 -10.06
N GLY A 71 0.73 7.22 -10.17
CA GLY A 71 0.82 8.06 -11.36
C GLY A 71 2.23 8.63 -11.59
N ILE A 72 2.92 9.03 -10.52
CA ILE A 72 4.32 9.47 -10.62
C ILE A 72 5.22 8.31 -11.10
N ALA A 73 5.02 7.10 -10.58
CA ALA A 73 5.76 5.91 -11.02
C ALA A 73 5.50 5.61 -12.50
N SER A 74 4.23 5.62 -12.93
CA SER A 74 3.86 5.44 -14.33
C SER A 74 4.51 6.49 -15.24
N ALA A 75 4.43 7.76 -14.84
CA ALA A 75 4.97 8.86 -15.62
C ALA A 75 6.49 8.78 -15.74
N ARG A 76 7.19 8.43 -14.65
CA ARG A 76 8.63 8.19 -14.67
C ARG A 76 9.01 7.04 -15.60
N ALA A 77 8.32 5.90 -15.49
CA ALA A 77 8.61 4.71 -16.30
C ALA A 77 8.45 5.00 -17.80
N LEU A 78 7.36 5.68 -18.19
CA LEU A 78 7.12 6.07 -19.58
C LEU A 78 8.08 7.16 -20.07
N SER A 79 8.40 8.16 -19.23
CA SER A 79 9.39 9.18 -19.57
C SER A 79 10.78 8.57 -19.82
N ASN A 80 11.18 7.59 -19.01
CA ASN A 80 12.43 6.85 -19.21
C ASN A 80 12.41 6.01 -20.50
N ALA A 81 11.21 5.60 -20.95
CA ALA A 81 11.00 4.94 -22.23
C ALA A 81 10.84 5.92 -23.42
N SER A 82 11.18 7.21 -23.24
CA SER A 82 11.10 8.26 -24.26
C SER A 82 9.68 8.58 -24.78
N PHE A 83 8.66 8.27 -24.01
CA PHE A 83 7.29 8.73 -24.28
C PHE A 83 7.14 10.20 -23.88
N LYS A 84 6.30 10.94 -24.61
CA LYS A 84 5.85 12.26 -24.15
C LYS A 84 4.78 12.05 -23.09
N VAL A 85 5.08 12.38 -21.84
CA VAL A 85 4.14 12.19 -20.72
C VAL A 85 3.71 13.54 -20.17
N THR A 86 2.41 13.72 -19.92
CA THR A 86 1.86 14.84 -19.15
C THR A 86 1.08 14.28 -17.97
N LEU A 87 1.41 14.71 -16.75
CA LEU A 87 0.73 14.31 -15.53
C LEU A 87 -0.24 15.41 -15.08
N LEU A 88 -1.52 15.08 -14.90
CA LEU A 88 -2.56 15.98 -14.42
C LEU A 88 -2.93 15.63 -12.97
N GLU A 89 -2.80 16.59 -12.06
CA GLU A 89 -3.16 16.45 -10.65
C GLU A 89 -4.17 17.51 -10.24
N SER A 90 -5.23 17.09 -9.56
CA SER A 90 -6.34 17.93 -9.14
C SER A 90 -5.95 18.89 -8.00
N ARG A 91 -5.05 18.45 -7.12
CA ARG A 91 -4.54 19.23 -5.98
C ARG A 91 -3.46 20.22 -6.40
N GLU A 92 -3.15 21.14 -5.50
CA GLU A 92 -1.98 22.02 -5.56
C GLU A 92 -0.67 21.34 -5.17
N ARG A 93 -0.67 20.02 -4.94
CA ARG A 93 0.49 19.22 -4.53
C ARG A 93 0.45 17.82 -5.12
N LEU A 94 1.63 17.22 -5.23
CA LEU A 94 1.79 15.79 -5.53
C LEU A 94 1.65 14.91 -4.28
N GLY A 95 1.71 13.60 -4.48
CA GLY A 95 1.69 12.56 -3.44
C GLY A 95 0.31 11.96 -3.19
N GLY A 96 -0.76 12.70 -3.44
CA GLY A 96 -2.13 12.22 -3.19
C GLY A 96 -2.34 11.84 -1.73
N ARG A 97 -2.63 10.55 -1.47
CA ARG A 97 -2.76 9.96 -0.12
C ARG A 97 -1.42 9.76 0.61
N VAL A 98 -0.30 10.01 -0.06
CA VAL A 98 0.99 10.22 0.57
C VAL A 98 1.12 11.72 0.85
N HIS A 99 0.95 12.11 2.11
CA HIS A 99 0.94 13.53 2.51
C HIS A 99 1.70 13.74 3.81
N THR A 100 2.86 14.37 3.69
CA THR A 100 3.63 14.90 4.82
C THR A 100 3.32 16.38 5.00
N ASP A 101 2.93 16.77 6.21
CA ASP A 101 2.78 18.15 6.65
C ASP A 101 4.00 18.59 7.47
N TYR A 102 4.46 19.83 7.29
CA TYR A 102 5.63 20.39 7.98
C TYR A 102 5.31 21.56 8.90
N SER A 103 4.03 21.90 9.11
CA SER A 103 3.58 23.05 9.90
C SER A 103 3.97 22.98 11.38
N PHE A 104 4.26 21.78 11.89
CA PHE A 104 4.79 21.57 13.24
C PHE A 104 6.30 21.85 13.36
N GLY A 105 6.96 22.22 12.26
CA GLY A 105 8.43 22.36 12.20
C GLY A 105 9.16 21.01 12.08
N CYS A 106 8.41 19.91 11.92
CA CYS A 106 8.89 18.55 11.71
C CYS A 106 7.91 17.80 10.77
N PRO A 107 8.34 16.71 10.10
CA PRO A 107 7.47 15.95 9.20
C PRO A 107 6.39 15.19 9.98
N ILE A 108 5.13 15.43 9.63
CA ILE A 108 3.96 14.70 10.12
C ILE A 108 3.23 14.09 8.93
N ASP A 109 3.32 12.77 8.77
CA ASP A 109 2.58 12.06 7.73
C ASP A 109 1.09 11.93 8.09
N MET A 110 0.26 12.78 7.49
CA MET A 110 -1.21 12.77 7.60
C MET A 110 -1.87 11.72 6.69
N GLY A 111 -1.09 11.13 5.78
CA GLY A 111 -1.45 9.99 4.94
C GLY A 111 -0.65 8.73 5.31
N ALA A 112 -0.04 8.05 4.34
CA ALA A 112 0.84 6.93 4.62
C ALA A 112 2.07 7.33 5.46
N SER A 113 2.42 6.54 6.49
CA SER A 113 3.60 6.77 7.35
C SER A 113 4.58 5.60 7.45
N TRP A 114 4.13 4.39 7.11
CA TRP A 114 4.93 3.17 7.23
C TRP A 114 5.37 2.64 5.87
N LEU A 115 6.59 2.12 5.85
CA LEU A 115 7.05 1.14 4.89
C LEU A 115 6.79 -0.26 5.47
N HIS A 116 5.80 -0.96 4.93
CA HIS A 116 5.52 -2.36 5.28
C HIS A 116 6.47 -3.27 4.52
N GLY A 117 7.25 -4.07 5.25
CA GLY A 117 8.33 -4.87 4.69
C GLY A 117 9.63 -4.08 4.55
N VAL A 118 10.37 -3.95 5.65
CA VAL A 118 11.69 -3.30 5.66
C VAL A 118 12.77 -4.26 5.13
N CYS A 119 12.63 -4.64 3.85
CA CYS A 119 13.46 -5.63 3.17
C CYS A 119 13.91 -5.15 1.77
N ASN A 120 14.60 -6.01 1.01
CA ASN A 120 15.07 -5.69 -0.34
C ASN A 120 13.96 -5.86 -1.38
N GLU A 121 12.99 -6.71 -1.07
CA GLU A 121 11.89 -7.12 -1.93
C GLU A 121 10.85 -6.00 -2.07
N ASN A 122 10.78 -5.09 -1.08
CA ASN A 122 9.95 -3.90 -1.18
C ASN A 122 10.43 -2.99 -2.33
N SER A 123 9.53 -2.67 -3.26
CA SER A 123 9.83 -1.92 -4.49
C SER A 123 10.34 -0.49 -4.25
N LEU A 124 10.11 0.08 -3.06
CA LEU A 124 10.60 1.40 -2.67
C LEU A 124 11.95 1.37 -1.95
N ALA A 125 12.41 0.19 -1.49
CA ALA A 125 13.64 0.06 -0.72
C ALA A 125 14.90 0.62 -1.44
N PRO A 126 15.10 0.40 -2.76
CA PRO A 126 16.24 0.97 -3.48
C PRO A 126 16.27 2.50 -3.43
N LEU A 127 15.11 3.15 -3.61
CA LEU A 127 15.01 4.60 -3.58
C LEU A 127 15.19 5.15 -2.16
N ILE A 128 14.60 4.51 -1.16
CA ILE A 128 14.75 4.91 0.25
C ILE A 128 16.22 4.89 0.68
N ARG A 129 17.00 3.89 0.22
CA ARG A 129 18.46 3.83 0.44
C ARG A 129 19.21 4.94 -0.27
N LEU A 130 18.91 5.16 -1.55
CA LEU A 130 19.56 6.19 -2.34
C LEU A 130 19.38 7.57 -1.70
N LEU A 131 18.19 7.83 -1.16
CA LEU A 131 17.86 9.08 -0.47
C LEU A 131 18.39 9.14 0.97
N GLY A 132 18.94 8.04 1.51
CA GLY A 132 19.42 7.96 2.89
C GLY A 132 18.31 8.19 3.92
N LEU A 133 17.06 7.81 3.61
CA LEU A 133 15.93 8.02 4.51
C LEU A 133 15.96 7.03 5.67
N ARG A 134 15.71 7.55 6.87
CA ARG A 134 15.72 6.75 8.09
C ARG A 134 14.34 6.13 8.35
N LEU A 135 14.37 4.86 8.74
CA LEU A 135 13.22 4.09 9.18
C LEU A 135 13.35 3.83 10.68
N TYR A 136 12.31 4.10 11.44
CA TYR A 136 12.18 3.61 12.82
C TYR A 136 11.38 2.31 12.78
N ARG A 137 12.00 1.19 13.16
CA ARG A 137 11.31 -0.11 13.15
C ARG A 137 10.28 -0.14 14.28
N THR A 138 9.01 -0.27 13.94
CA THR A 138 7.91 -0.43 14.90
C THR A 138 7.52 -1.89 15.11
N SER A 139 7.94 -2.80 14.21
CA SER A 139 7.61 -4.22 14.34
C SER A 139 8.62 -5.15 13.65
N GLY A 140 8.59 -6.44 14.00
CA GLY A 140 9.29 -7.55 13.37
C GLY A 140 8.43 -8.30 12.32
N ASP A 141 8.93 -9.47 11.92
CA ASP A 141 8.44 -10.20 10.73
C ASP A 141 7.11 -10.94 10.96
N ASN A 142 6.68 -11.15 12.21
CA ASN A 142 5.46 -11.89 12.53
C ASN A 142 4.24 -10.96 12.76
N SER A 143 4.39 -9.66 12.46
CA SER A 143 3.43 -8.59 12.72
C SER A 143 2.31 -8.47 11.69
N VAL A 144 1.59 -9.55 11.46
CA VAL A 144 0.45 -9.55 10.55
C VAL A 144 -0.80 -9.78 11.38
N LEU A 145 -1.67 -8.76 11.45
CA LEU A 145 -3.03 -8.78 12.01
C LEU A 145 -3.16 -8.51 13.52
N TYR A 146 -2.13 -8.80 14.30
CA TYR A 146 -1.99 -8.33 15.67
C TYR A 146 -0.53 -7.93 15.88
N ASP A 147 -0.33 -6.70 16.37
CA ASP A 147 0.99 -6.11 16.53
C ASP A 147 1.68 -6.66 17.79
N HIS A 148 1.90 -7.98 17.83
CA HIS A 148 2.78 -8.65 18.83
C HIS A 148 4.20 -8.11 18.81
N ASP A 149 4.51 -7.34 17.78
CA ASP A 149 5.82 -6.85 17.45
C ASP A 149 5.96 -5.34 17.64
N LEU A 150 4.92 -4.59 18.06
CA LEU A 150 5.21 -3.34 18.77
C LEU A 150 6.08 -3.70 19.95
N GLU A 151 7.35 -3.36 19.87
CA GLU A 151 8.34 -3.66 20.90
C GLU A 151 7.90 -3.03 22.23
N SER A 152 7.02 -2.02 22.21
CA SER A 152 6.43 -1.45 23.42
C SER A 152 5.06 -0.79 23.22
N TYR A 153 4.09 -1.15 24.06
CA TYR A 153 2.83 -0.42 24.21
C TYR A 153 2.42 -0.31 25.67
N THR A 154 1.47 0.57 25.97
CA THR A 154 0.84 0.66 27.29
C THR A 154 -0.66 0.87 27.13
N LEU A 155 -1.45 -0.01 27.74
CA LEU A 155 -2.90 0.08 27.73
C LEU A 155 -3.41 0.65 29.06
N PHE A 156 -4.52 1.37 29.00
CA PHE A 156 -5.19 1.97 30.14
C PHE A 156 -6.68 1.61 30.16
N ASP A 157 -7.20 1.34 31.35
CA ASP A 157 -8.64 1.15 31.58
C ASP A 157 -9.42 2.49 31.52
N LYS A 158 -10.74 2.42 31.66
CA LYS A 158 -11.62 3.60 31.65
C LYS A 158 -11.34 4.61 32.78
N ASP A 159 -10.66 4.19 33.85
CA ASP A 159 -10.33 5.00 35.03
C ASP A 159 -8.87 5.49 34.99
N GLY A 160 -8.15 5.25 33.90
CA GLY A 160 -6.75 5.66 33.72
C GLY A 160 -5.73 4.76 34.41
N ARG A 161 -6.12 3.56 34.85
CA ARG A 161 -5.17 2.58 35.42
C ARG A 161 -4.50 1.82 34.31
N GLN A 162 -3.19 1.69 34.40
CA GLN A 162 -2.42 0.87 33.47
C GLN A 162 -2.81 -0.60 33.60
N ILE A 163 -3.06 -1.25 32.45
CA ILE A 163 -3.33 -2.68 32.37
C ILE A 163 -2.01 -3.45 32.58
N PRO A 164 -1.97 -4.47 33.45
CA PRO A 164 -0.81 -5.34 33.60
C PRO A 164 -0.40 -6.00 32.28
N GLN A 165 0.89 -5.95 31.95
CA GLN A 165 1.41 -6.47 30.68
C GLN A 165 1.11 -7.97 30.49
N GLU A 166 1.10 -8.75 31.58
CA GLU A 166 0.75 -10.18 31.57
C GLU A 166 -0.66 -10.44 31.03
N ILE A 167 -1.62 -9.55 31.34
CA ILE A 167 -2.98 -9.65 30.81
C ILE A 167 -2.97 -9.37 29.31
N VAL A 168 -2.25 -8.33 28.88
CA VAL A 168 -2.23 -7.95 27.46
C VAL A 168 -1.55 -9.00 26.59
N THR A 169 -0.41 -9.55 27.04
CA THR A 169 0.26 -10.66 26.36
C THR A 169 -0.65 -11.88 26.25
N LYS A 170 -1.26 -12.30 27.36
CA LYS A 170 -2.17 -13.46 27.37
C LYS A 170 -3.37 -13.26 26.43
N VAL A 171 -3.98 -12.07 26.44
CA VAL A 171 -5.12 -11.79 25.54
C VAL A 171 -4.68 -11.74 24.09
N GLY A 172 -3.48 -11.23 23.80
CA GLY A 172 -2.91 -11.27 22.45
C GLY A 172 -2.71 -12.69 21.92
N GLU A 173 -2.19 -13.60 22.75
CA GLU A 173 -2.07 -15.04 22.41
C GLU A 173 -3.43 -15.68 22.15
N ILE A 174 -4.43 -15.36 22.98
CA ILE A 174 -5.81 -15.84 22.81
C ILE A 174 -6.43 -15.27 21.53
N PHE A 175 -6.19 -14.00 21.22
CA PHE A 175 -6.69 -13.38 19.99
C PHE A 175 -6.10 -14.04 18.74
N GLU A 176 -4.81 -14.33 18.73
CA GLU A 176 -4.23 -15.14 17.65
C GLU A 176 -4.88 -16.52 17.53
N GLN A 177 -5.12 -17.17 18.67
CA GLN A 177 -5.77 -18.48 18.66
C GLN A 177 -7.18 -18.37 18.08
N ILE A 178 -7.95 -17.34 18.46
CA ILE A 178 -9.27 -17.05 17.88
C ILE A 178 -9.15 -16.92 16.35
N LEU A 179 -8.23 -16.09 15.86
CA LEU A 179 -8.01 -15.89 14.44
C LEU A 179 -7.61 -17.19 13.71
N LYS A 180 -6.71 -18.00 14.29
CA LYS A 180 -6.36 -19.34 13.77
C LYS A 180 -7.57 -20.28 13.71
N GLU A 181 -8.47 -20.24 14.68
CA GLU A 181 -9.70 -21.02 14.65
C GLU A 181 -10.71 -20.48 13.61
N THR A 182 -10.71 -19.17 13.30
CA THR A 182 -11.56 -18.63 12.22
C THR A 182 -11.19 -19.21 10.85
N VAL A 183 -9.93 -19.57 10.62
CA VAL A 183 -9.50 -20.28 9.40
C VAL A 183 -10.22 -21.62 9.26
N LYS A 184 -10.44 -22.35 10.35
CA LYS A 184 -11.22 -23.61 10.30
C LYS A 184 -12.68 -23.34 9.95
N VAL A 185 -13.25 -22.28 10.51
CA VAL A 185 -14.62 -21.84 10.15
C VAL A 185 -14.68 -21.46 8.66
N ARG A 186 -13.68 -20.77 8.12
CA ARG A 186 -13.60 -20.48 6.68
C ARG A 186 -13.66 -21.76 5.85
N ASP A 187 -12.87 -22.76 6.21
CA ASP A 187 -12.74 -24.00 5.44
C ASP A 187 -14.01 -24.88 5.52
N GLU A 188 -14.82 -24.73 6.57
CA GLU A 188 -16.10 -25.43 6.74
C GLU A 188 -17.24 -24.85 5.87
N TYR A 189 -17.19 -23.56 5.52
CA TYR A 189 -18.30 -22.84 4.90
C TYR A 189 -17.99 -22.44 3.46
N ALA A 190 -18.85 -22.86 2.53
CA ALA A 190 -18.71 -22.54 1.11
C ALA A 190 -18.94 -21.04 0.81
N ASN A 191 -19.80 -20.37 1.58
CA ASN A 191 -20.10 -18.95 1.40
C ASN A 191 -19.24 -18.08 2.30
N ASP A 192 -18.89 -16.89 1.81
CA ASP A 192 -18.17 -15.90 2.62
C ASP A 192 -19.10 -15.32 3.71
N MET A 193 -18.50 -14.81 4.78
CA MET A 193 -19.22 -14.15 5.88
C MET A 193 -18.34 -13.08 6.53
N PRO A 194 -18.93 -12.15 7.30
CA PRO A 194 -18.18 -11.24 8.13
C PRO A 194 -17.25 -11.94 9.12
N LEU A 195 -16.02 -11.45 9.30
CA LEU A 195 -15.06 -12.00 10.27
C LEU A 195 -15.61 -11.99 11.70
N VAL A 196 -16.40 -10.97 12.07
CA VAL A 196 -17.07 -10.91 13.38
C VAL A 196 -18.00 -12.11 13.64
N GLN A 197 -18.67 -12.60 12.59
CA GLN A 197 -19.55 -13.76 12.69
C GLN A 197 -18.73 -15.02 12.96
N ALA A 198 -17.60 -15.18 12.27
CA ALA A 198 -16.67 -16.28 12.50
C ALA A 198 -16.08 -16.25 13.91
N ILE A 199 -15.67 -15.07 14.40
CA ILE A 199 -15.18 -14.89 15.78
C ILE A 199 -16.24 -15.33 16.78
N SER A 200 -17.51 -14.93 16.60
CA SER A 200 -18.60 -15.36 17.48
C SER A 200 -18.75 -16.89 17.49
N MET A 201 -18.72 -17.52 16.32
CA MET A 201 -18.81 -18.98 16.20
C MET A 201 -17.64 -19.69 16.88
N VAL A 202 -16.42 -19.17 16.73
CA VAL A 202 -15.22 -19.70 17.41
C VAL A 202 -15.38 -19.64 18.92
N LEU A 203 -15.82 -18.50 19.46
CA LEU A 203 -16.02 -18.32 20.90
C LEU A 203 -17.10 -19.26 21.45
N ASP A 204 -18.19 -19.48 20.71
CA ASP A 204 -19.24 -20.41 21.12
C ASP A 204 -18.80 -21.87 21.11
N ARG A 205 -17.99 -22.27 20.12
CA ARG A 205 -17.42 -23.63 20.02
C ARG A 205 -16.29 -23.86 21.03
N ASN A 206 -15.60 -22.80 21.45
CA ASN A 206 -14.45 -22.87 22.34
C ASN A 206 -14.64 -21.99 23.59
N PRO A 207 -15.46 -22.42 24.58
CA PRO A 207 -15.74 -21.62 25.77
C PRO A 207 -14.51 -21.18 26.57
N HIS A 208 -13.40 -21.92 26.47
CA HIS A 208 -12.13 -21.59 27.11
C HIS A 208 -11.43 -20.36 26.51
N LEU A 209 -11.83 -19.92 25.31
CA LEU A 209 -11.36 -18.69 24.67
C LEU A 209 -12.23 -17.47 25.02
N LYS A 210 -13.36 -17.67 25.71
CA LYS A 210 -14.21 -16.55 26.14
C LYS A 210 -13.51 -15.78 27.24
N LEU A 211 -13.43 -14.46 27.05
CA LEU A 211 -12.83 -13.52 27.97
C LEU A 211 -13.94 -12.67 28.62
N GLU A 212 -13.72 -12.27 29.87
CA GLU A 212 -14.65 -11.45 30.64
C GLU A 212 -13.94 -10.27 31.30
N GLY A 213 -14.72 -9.26 31.71
CA GLY A 213 -14.22 -8.07 32.39
C GLY A 213 -13.07 -7.42 31.63
N LEU A 214 -11.97 -7.15 32.32
CA LEU A 214 -10.82 -6.44 31.75
C LEU A 214 -10.18 -7.19 30.57
N GLN A 215 -10.16 -8.53 30.58
CA GLN A 215 -9.59 -9.31 29.48
C GLN A 215 -10.42 -9.16 28.21
N TYR A 216 -11.75 -9.05 28.35
CA TYR A 216 -12.65 -8.78 27.23
C TYR A 216 -12.43 -7.38 26.66
N GLU A 217 -12.23 -6.36 27.51
CA GLU A 217 -11.94 -5.00 27.05
C GLU A 217 -10.61 -4.93 26.28
N VAL A 218 -9.60 -5.70 26.70
CA VAL A 218 -8.34 -5.84 25.94
C VAL A 218 -8.59 -6.53 24.59
N LEU A 219 -9.42 -7.58 24.54
CA LEU A 219 -9.80 -8.23 23.28
C LEU A 219 -10.48 -7.24 22.30
N GLN A 220 -11.35 -6.36 22.81
CA GLN A 220 -11.96 -5.31 21.98
C GLN A 220 -10.92 -4.32 21.44
N TRP A 221 -9.87 -4.02 22.20
CA TRP A 221 -8.74 -3.22 21.71
C TRP A 221 -7.95 -3.97 20.63
N CYS A 222 -7.78 -5.29 20.73
CA CYS A 222 -7.20 -6.12 19.65
C CYS A 222 -8.01 -6.01 18.36
N ILE A 223 -9.34 -6.08 18.47
CA ILE A 223 -10.26 -5.92 17.32
C ILE A 223 -10.16 -4.50 16.75
N CYS A 224 -10.09 -3.46 17.60
CA CYS A 224 -9.89 -2.08 17.16
C CYS A 224 -8.60 -1.90 16.33
N ARG A 225 -7.50 -2.56 16.73
CA ARG A 225 -6.25 -2.58 15.95
C ARG A 225 -6.41 -3.29 14.61
N LEU A 226 -7.16 -4.40 14.57
CA LEU A 226 -7.48 -5.12 13.33
C LEU A 226 -8.31 -4.23 12.38
N GLU A 227 -9.33 -3.54 12.90
CA GLU A 227 -10.19 -2.62 12.14
C GLU A 227 -9.38 -1.46 11.54
N ALA A 228 -8.38 -0.96 12.28
CA ALA A 228 -7.46 0.04 11.77
C ALA A 228 -6.60 -0.48 10.61
N TRP A 229 -6.08 -1.72 10.69
CA TRP A 229 -5.33 -2.33 9.59
C TRP A 229 -6.10 -2.32 8.28
N PHE A 230 -7.38 -2.73 8.31
CA PHE A 230 -8.24 -2.78 7.12
C PHE A 230 -9.00 -1.47 6.83
N ALA A 231 -8.83 -0.45 7.66
CA ALA A 231 -9.63 0.78 7.64
C ALA A 231 -11.15 0.55 7.59
N THR A 232 -11.65 -0.54 8.19
CA THR A 232 -13.07 -0.90 8.18
C THR A 232 -13.44 -1.73 9.41
N ASP A 233 -14.70 -1.65 9.84
CA ASP A 233 -15.22 -2.42 10.96
C ASP A 233 -15.18 -3.94 10.68
N VAL A 234 -15.00 -4.74 11.73
CA VAL A 234 -14.83 -6.20 11.66
C VAL A 234 -16.06 -6.94 11.09
N ASP A 235 -17.20 -6.26 10.99
CA ASP A 235 -18.41 -6.76 10.35
C ASP A 235 -18.43 -6.60 8.82
N ASN A 236 -17.48 -5.87 8.25
CA ASN A 236 -17.28 -5.76 6.80
C ASN A 236 -16.06 -6.57 6.29
N ILE A 237 -15.16 -6.97 7.19
CA ILE A 237 -13.98 -7.76 6.85
C ILE A 237 -14.40 -9.16 6.40
N SER A 238 -14.00 -9.55 5.19
CA SER A 238 -14.27 -10.87 4.62
C SER A 238 -13.50 -11.98 5.36
N LEU A 239 -14.22 -12.99 5.88
CA LEU A 239 -13.61 -14.20 6.44
C LEU A 239 -12.74 -14.93 5.41
N LYS A 240 -13.11 -14.90 4.13
CA LYS A 240 -12.32 -15.56 3.09
C LYS A 240 -11.01 -14.85 2.77
N ASN A 241 -10.97 -13.52 2.92
CA ASN A 241 -9.88 -12.72 2.35
C ASN A 241 -9.01 -11.99 3.38
N TRP A 242 -9.39 -11.96 4.67
CA TRP A 242 -8.69 -11.15 5.68
C TRP A 242 -7.21 -11.51 5.90
N ASP A 243 -6.77 -12.72 5.58
CA ASP A 243 -5.39 -13.20 5.75
C ASP A 243 -4.66 -13.45 4.43
N GLN A 244 -5.21 -12.98 3.30
CA GLN A 244 -4.67 -13.27 1.96
C GLN A 244 -3.60 -12.27 1.50
N GLU A 245 -3.37 -11.19 2.24
CA GLU A 245 -2.35 -10.19 1.93
C GLU A 245 -0.95 -10.80 1.97
N HIS A 246 -0.13 -10.53 0.95
CA HIS A 246 1.26 -10.95 0.96
C HIS A 246 2.09 -9.95 1.77
N VAL A 247 2.33 -10.27 3.04
CA VAL A 247 3.18 -9.43 3.89
C VAL A 247 4.65 -9.70 3.64
N LEU A 248 5.35 -8.64 3.25
CA LEU A 248 6.79 -8.64 3.05
C LEU A 248 7.53 -8.77 4.40
N THR A 249 8.68 -9.44 4.36
CA THR A 249 9.57 -9.62 5.52
C THR A 249 10.23 -8.31 5.95
N GLY A 250 10.88 -8.30 7.12
CA GLY A 250 11.60 -7.15 7.66
C GLY A 250 10.78 -6.27 8.62
N GLY A 251 9.51 -6.61 8.86
CA GLY A 251 8.55 -5.89 9.69
C GLY A 251 8.15 -4.53 9.13
N HIS A 252 7.66 -3.63 10.00
CA HIS A 252 7.16 -2.31 9.62
C HIS A 252 8.13 -1.20 10.06
N GLY A 253 8.41 -0.26 9.16
CA GLY A 253 9.31 0.87 9.40
C GLY A 253 8.60 2.21 9.22
N LEU A 254 8.50 3.00 10.29
CA LEU A 254 8.00 4.37 10.23
C LEU A 254 9.00 5.28 9.52
N MET A 255 8.54 6.07 8.55
CA MET A 255 9.36 7.03 7.80
C MET A 255 9.68 8.26 8.66
N VAL A 256 10.85 8.28 9.30
CA VAL A 256 11.25 9.35 10.25
C VAL A 256 11.26 10.74 9.59
N ASN A 257 11.59 10.79 8.31
CA ASN A 257 11.68 12.04 7.54
C ASN A 257 10.39 12.38 6.76
N GLY A 258 9.32 11.60 6.96
CA GLY A 258 8.12 11.63 6.14
C GLY A 258 8.32 11.01 4.76
N TYR A 259 7.22 10.81 4.03
CA TYR A 259 7.26 10.27 2.66
C TYR A 259 7.52 11.31 1.57
N ASP A 260 7.31 12.61 1.84
CA ASP A 260 7.49 13.69 0.85
C ASP A 260 8.84 13.65 0.07
N PRO A 261 9.99 13.31 0.67
CA PRO A 261 11.25 13.14 -0.09
C PRO A 261 11.17 12.10 -1.20
N VAL A 262 10.42 11.01 -1.01
CA VAL A 262 10.19 9.97 -2.03
C VAL A 262 9.40 10.54 -3.19
N ILE A 263 8.34 11.30 -2.90
CA ILE A 263 7.49 11.96 -3.90
C ILE A 263 8.30 12.96 -4.72
N LYS A 264 9.09 13.82 -4.05
CA LYS A 264 9.96 14.80 -4.71
C LYS A 264 11.01 14.15 -5.60
N ALA A 265 11.66 13.09 -5.13
CA ALA A 265 12.67 12.37 -5.91
C ALA A 265 12.07 11.76 -7.18
N LEU A 266 10.93 11.08 -7.06
CA LEU A 266 10.29 10.41 -8.19
C LEU A 266 9.67 11.37 -9.20
N SER A 267 9.26 12.56 -8.78
CA SER A 267 8.59 13.56 -9.64
C SER A 267 9.51 14.55 -10.33
N ARG A 268 10.80 14.55 -10.00
CA ARG A 268 11.78 15.49 -10.54
C ARG A 268 11.81 15.48 -12.08
N ASP A 269 11.76 16.64 -12.73
CA ASP A 269 11.84 16.76 -14.19
C ASP A 269 10.67 16.08 -14.96
N LEU A 270 9.57 15.72 -14.29
CA LEU A 270 8.33 15.32 -14.97
C LEU A 270 7.51 16.54 -15.38
N ASP A 271 6.80 16.45 -16.51
CA ASP A 271 5.80 17.44 -16.94
C ASP A 271 4.52 17.27 -16.10
N VAL A 272 4.37 18.14 -15.09
CA VAL A 272 3.30 18.07 -14.08
C VAL A 272 2.45 19.32 -14.11
N HIS A 273 1.14 19.12 -14.20
CA HIS A 273 0.11 20.15 -14.16
C HIS A 273 -0.73 19.99 -12.89
N LEU A 274 -0.43 20.80 -11.87
CA LEU A 274 -1.20 20.88 -10.62
C LEU A 274 -2.46 21.73 -10.81
N ASN A 275 -3.45 21.57 -9.92
CA ASN A 275 -4.75 22.26 -10.01
C ASN A 275 -5.53 21.98 -11.31
N HIS A 276 -5.28 20.82 -11.93
CA HIS A 276 -5.94 20.39 -13.17
C HIS A 276 -6.88 19.22 -12.88
N ARG A 277 -8.03 19.50 -12.28
CA ARG A 277 -9.07 18.49 -12.01
C ARG A 277 -9.66 17.98 -13.31
N VAL A 278 -9.42 16.71 -13.62
CA VAL A 278 -10.08 16.03 -14.75
C VAL A 278 -11.56 15.85 -14.46
N THR A 279 -12.41 16.21 -15.43
CA THR A 279 -13.87 16.07 -15.34
C THR A 279 -14.43 15.13 -16.40
N LYS A 280 -13.71 14.93 -17.51
CA LYS A 280 -14.18 14.12 -18.64
C LYS A 280 -13.02 13.49 -19.42
N ILE A 281 -13.20 12.25 -19.86
CA ILE A 281 -12.24 11.47 -20.65
C ILE A 281 -12.96 10.90 -21.88
N ILE A 282 -12.47 11.21 -23.07
CA ILE A 282 -13.08 10.83 -24.35
C ILE A 282 -12.10 9.96 -25.13
N GLN A 283 -12.52 8.78 -25.58
CA GLN A 283 -11.78 7.94 -26.52
C GLN A 283 -12.33 8.13 -27.93
N ARG A 284 -11.51 8.66 -28.86
CA ARG A 284 -11.91 8.87 -30.26
C ARG A 284 -10.72 8.77 -31.20
N TYR A 285 -10.89 8.09 -32.34
CA TYR A 285 -9.87 7.95 -33.39
C TYR A 285 -8.48 7.51 -32.88
N ASN A 286 -8.43 6.48 -32.01
CA ASN A 286 -7.21 5.99 -31.35
C ASN A 286 -6.45 7.04 -30.52
N LYS A 287 -7.14 8.09 -30.09
CA LYS A 287 -6.63 9.10 -29.16
C LYS A 287 -7.51 9.17 -27.92
N VAL A 288 -6.92 9.64 -26.84
CA VAL A 288 -7.60 10.00 -25.60
C VAL A 288 -7.57 11.51 -25.45
N ILE A 289 -8.74 12.10 -25.22
CA ILE A 289 -8.92 13.53 -24.94
C ILE A 289 -9.35 13.65 -23.49
N VAL A 290 -8.58 14.38 -22.68
CA VAL A 290 -8.83 14.59 -21.25
C VAL A 290 -9.19 16.04 -21.02
N CYS A 291 -10.42 16.31 -20.61
CA CYS A 291 -10.91 17.65 -20.28
C CYS A 291 -10.78 17.90 -18.78
N VAL A 292 -10.29 19.08 -18.42
CA VAL A 292 -10.19 19.54 -17.03
C VAL A 292 -11.23 20.63 -16.73
N GLU A 293 -11.43 20.93 -15.45
CA GLU A 293 -12.49 21.81 -14.94
C GLU A 293 -12.44 23.25 -15.52
N ASP A 294 -11.26 23.76 -15.83
CA ASP A 294 -11.09 25.11 -16.42
C ASP A 294 -11.44 25.19 -17.92
N GLY A 295 -11.83 24.06 -18.54
CA GLY A 295 -12.18 23.95 -19.95
C GLY A 295 -11.03 23.54 -20.87
N THR A 296 -9.79 23.51 -20.37
CA THR A 296 -8.62 23.03 -21.11
C THR A 296 -8.77 21.53 -21.44
N SER A 297 -8.24 21.13 -22.60
CA SER A 297 -8.24 19.73 -23.03
C SER A 297 -6.84 19.30 -23.45
N PHE A 298 -6.44 18.12 -23.01
CA PHE A 298 -5.18 17.46 -23.34
C PHE A 298 -5.45 16.28 -24.26
N VAL A 299 -4.57 16.03 -25.23
CA VAL A 299 -4.74 14.94 -26.20
C VAL A 299 -3.49 14.08 -26.21
N ALA A 300 -3.68 12.76 -26.14
CA ALA A 300 -2.61 11.78 -26.16
C ALA A 300 -3.03 10.47 -26.87
N ASP A 301 -2.08 9.56 -27.07
CA ASP A 301 -2.34 8.23 -27.62
C ASP A 301 -3.04 7.31 -26.62
N ALA A 302 -2.73 7.47 -25.33
CA ALA A 302 -3.32 6.73 -24.22
C ALA A 302 -3.46 7.58 -22.96
N ALA A 303 -4.20 7.06 -21.98
CA ALA A 303 -4.20 7.60 -20.63
C ALA A 303 -4.05 6.51 -19.56
N ILE A 304 -3.32 6.82 -18.49
CA ILE A 304 -3.24 5.99 -17.29
C ILE A 304 -4.04 6.66 -16.18
N ILE A 305 -5.05 5.95 -15.70
CA ILE A 305 -6.00 6.39 -14.67
C ILE A 305 -5.48 5.90 -13.32
N THR A 306 -5.04 6.84 -12.48
CA THR A 306 -4.54 6.55 -11.13
C THR A 306 -5.31 7.27 -10.03
N VAL A 307 -6.51 7.75 -10.37
CA VAL A 307 -7.41 8.39 -9.40
C VAL A 307 -7.86 7.37 -8.35
N PRO A 308 -8.06 7.78 -7.08
CA PRO A 308 -8.48 6.84 -6.03
C PRO A 308 -9.79 6.13 -6.34
N LEU A 309 -9.95 4.90 -5.81
CA LEU A 309 -11.16 4.10 -5.99
C LEU A 309 -12.43 4.86 -5.57
N GLY A 310 -12.39 5.61 -4.46
CA GLY A 310 -13.52 6.44 -4.02
C GLY A 310 -13.98 7.46 -5.07
N VAL A 311 -13.02 8.06 -5.81
CA VAL A 311 -13.30 8.99 -6.92
C VAL A 311 -13.97 8.26 -8.11
N LEU A 312 -13.52 7.05 -8.44
CA LEU A 312 -14.16 6.22 -9.47
C LEU A 312 -15.59 5.84 -9.07
N LYS A 313 -15.81 5.43 -7.81
CA LYS A 313 -17.13 5.05 -7.28
C LYS A 313 -18.11 6.22 -7.24
N ALA A 314 -17.62 7.43 -7.00
CA ALA A 314 -18.44 8.63 -7.00
C ALA A 314 -18.89 9.08 -8.41
N ASN A 315 -18.35 8.47 -9.47
CA ASN A 315 -18.70 8.75 -10.86
C ASN A 315 -18.61 10.25 -11.23
N ILE A 316 -17.61 10.95 -10.68
CA ILE A 316 -17.41 12.39 -10.90
C ILE A 316 -16.65 12.69 -12.21
N ILE A 317 -15.94 11.70 -12.76
CA ILE A 317 -15.25 11.77 -14.06
C ILE A 317 -16.13 11.07 -15.10
N LYS A 318 -16.56 11.80 -16.13
CA LYS A 318 -17.37 11.24 -17.21
C LYS A 318 -16.49 10.54 -18.25
N PHE A 319 -16.81 9.30 -18.59
CA PHE A 319 -16.15 8.55 -19.66
C PHE A 319 -17.02 8.54 -20.93
N GLU A 320 -16.43 8.82 -22.09
CA GLU A 320 -17.10 8.74 -23.40
C GLU A 320 -16.28 7.91 -24.40
N PRO A 321 -16.78 6.73 -24.86
CA PRO A 321 -18.00 6.07 -24.41
C PRO A 321 -17.93 5.69 -22.92
N GLU A 322 -19.08 5.41 -22.32
CA GLU A 322 -19.15 4.91 -20.94
C GLU A 322 -18.28 3.66 -20.76
N LEU A 323 -17.73 3.48 -19.55
CA LEU A 323 -16.98 2.27 -19.22
C LEU A 323 -17.91 1.06 -19.31
N PRO A 324 -17.41 -0.09 -19.78
CA PRO A 324 -18.23 -1.29 -19.92
C PRO A 324 -18.68 -1.82 -18.55
N ASP A 325 -19.83 -2.51 -18.51
CA ASP A 325 -20.47 -3.00 -17.28
C ASP A 325 -19.52 -3.83 -16.40
N TRP A 326 -18.65 -4.66 -16.99
CA TRP A 326 -17.70 -5.47 -16.25
C TRP A 326 -16.68 -4.64 -15.46
N LYS A 327 -16.32 -3.44 -15.96
CA LYS A 327 -15.43 -2.49 -15.30
C LYS A 327 -16.17 -1.73 -14.22
N LEU A 328 -17.38 -1.25 -14.51
CA LEU A 328 -18.23 -0.55 -13.55
C LEU A 328 -18.57 -1.44 -12.36
N SER A 329 -18.90 -2.71 -12.59
CA SER A 329 -19.09 -3.71 -11.53
C SER A 329 -17.81 -3.90 -10.72
N ALA A 330 -16.63 -4.00 -11.32
CA ALA A 330 -15.38 -4.17 -10.55
C ALA A 330 -15.09 -2.97 -9.63
N ILE A 331 -15.35 -1.75 -10.12
CA ILE A 331 -15.27 -0.52 -9.31
C ILE A 331 -16.31 -0.56 -8.17
N SER A 332 -17.50 -1.09 -8.44
CA SER A 332 -18.57 -1.22 -7.44
C SER A 332 -18.27 -2.25 -6.36
N ASP A 333 -17.69 -3.39 -6.73
CA ASP A 333 -17.48 -4.55 -5.87
C ASP A 333 -16.33 -4.33 -4.84
N LEU A 334 -15.36 -3.47 -5.16
CA LEU A 334 -14.29 -3.11 -4.23
C LEU A 334 -14.78 -2.17 -3.12
N GLY A 335 -14.37 -2.49 -1.89
CA GLY A 335 -14.58 -1.64 -0.72
C GLY A 335 -13.58 -0.49 -0.66
N VAL A 336 -13.98 0.60 -0.01
CA VAL A 336 -13.10 1.72 0.35
C VAL A 336 -13.20 1.90 1.86
N GLY A 337 -12.12 1.59 2.55
CA GLY A 337 -11.95 1.85 3.98
C GLY A 337 -11.71 3.33 4.26
N LEU A 338 -11.90 3.70 5.52
CA LEU A 338 -11.60 5.03 6.05
C LEU A 338 -10.77 4.92 7.33
N GLU A 339 -9.62 5.59 7.29
CA GLU A 339 -8.76 5.86 8.43
C GLU A 339 -8.27 7.31 8.37
N ASN A 340 -8.45 8.03 9.48
CA ASN A 340 -8.00 9.40 9.68
C ASN A 340 -7.01 9.49 10.84
N LYS A 341 -6.31 10.63 10.89
CA LYS A 341 -5.31 10.96 11.90
C LYS A 341 -5.62 12.29 12.54
N ILE A 342 -5.41 12.33 13.86
CA ILE A 342 -5.40 13.56 14.65
C ILE A 342 -4.03 13.67 15.31
N ALA A 343 -3.15 14.49 14.73
CA ALA A 343 -1.80 14.73 15.23
C ALA A 343 -1.82 15.90 16.22
N LEU A 344 -1.20 15.71 17.39
CA LEU A 344 -1.21 16.65 18.50
C LEU A 344 0.24 16.93 18.92
N ARG A 345 0.71 18.18 18.77
CA ARG A 345 2.02 18.61 19.24
C ARG A 345 1.92 19.21 20.64
N PHE A 346 2.81 18.83 21.54
CA PHE A 346 2.86 19.33 22.93
C PHE A 346 4.18 20.05 23.22
N ASN A 347 4.24 20.81 24.30
CA ASN A 347 5.50 21.43 24.77
C ASN A 347 6.41 20.43 25.51
N THR A 348 5.81 19.44 26.17
CA THR A 348 6.51 18.47 27.02
C THR A 348 5.93 17.09 26.82
N VAL A 349 6.79 16.07 26.90
CA VAL A 349 6.37 14.67 26.91
C VAL A 349 5.90 14.30 28.32
N PHE A 350 4.62 13.94 28.46
CA PHE A 350 4.01 13.52 29.73
C PHE A 350 3.56 12.05 29.73
N TRP A 351 3.82 11.33 28.63
CA TRP A 351 3.46 9.93 28.43
C TRP A 351 4.68 9.01 28.56
N PRO A 352 4.49 7.71 28.84
CA PRO A 352 5.60 6.75 28.90
C PRO A 352 6.28 6.59 27.53
N ASN A 353 7.56 6.20 27.54
CA ASN A 353 8.36 6.01 26.32
C ASN A 353 8.06 4.67 25.61
N VAL A 354 6.81 4.52 25.17
CA VAL A 354 6.28 3.37 24.40
C VAL A 354 5.93 3.81 22.99
N GLU A 355 5.77 2.89 22.05
CA GLU A 355 5.39 3.20 20.66
C GLU A 355 3.90 3.53 20.56
N VAL A 356 3.07 2.81 21.32
CA VAL A 356 1.62 3.00 21.31
C VAL A 356 1.06 3.12 22.72
N LEU A 357 0.16 4.09 22.89
CA LEU A 357 -0.70 4.23 24.07
C LEU A 357 -2.11 3.82 23.66
N GLY A 358 -2.76 2.95 24.41
CA GLY A 358 -4.11 2.46 24.08
C GLY A 358 -5.08 2.63 25.24
N ARG A 359 -6.34 2.89 24.92
CA ARG A 359 -7.46 2.84 25.86
C ARG A 359 -8.33 1.65 25.51
N VAL A 360 -8.58 0.78 26.49
CA VAL A 360 -9.50 -0.36 26.35
C VAL A 360 -10.93 0.07 26.70
N ALA A 361 -11.90 -0.60 26.10
CA ALA A 361 -13.32 -0.35 26.32
C ALA A 361 -14.15 -1.61 26.03
N GLN A 362 -15.45 -1.56 26.32
CA GLN A 362 -16.36 -2.69 26.12
C GLN A 362 -16.68 -3.00 24.65
N THR A 363 -16.35 -2.10 23.73
CA THR A 363 -16.51 -2.29 22.28
C THR A 363 -15.29 -1.76 21.54
N SER A 364 -14.95 -2.35 20.40
CA SER A 364 -13.82 -1.91 19.56
C SER A 364 -13.95 -0.43 19.16
N ASN A 365 -15.15 0.00 18.78
CA ASN A 365 -15.46 1.40 18.42
C ASN A 365 -15.29 2.41 19.57
N ALA A 366 -15.27 1.97 20.84
CA ALA A 366 -14.99 2.82 21.99
C ALA A 366 -13.53 2.73 22.47
N CYS A 367 -12.75 1.79 21.91
CA CYS A 367 -11.31 1.74 22.09
C CYS A 367 -10.64 2.84 21.29
N GLY A 368 -9.38 3.13 21.61
CA GLY A 368 -8.59 4.09 20.85
C GLY A 368 -7.12 3.89 21.11
N TYR A 369 -6.29 4.40 20.21
CA TYR A 369 -4.85 4.34 20.38
C TYR A 369 -4.15 5.56 19.78
N PHE A 370 -2.96 5.82 20.31
CA PHE A 370 -2.10 6.92 19.94
C PHE A 370 -0.73 6.37 19.57
N LEU A 371 -0.25 6.72 18.38
CA LEU A 371 1.15 6.54 18.01
C LEU A 371 2.00 7.62 18.68
N ASN A 372 3.07 7.21 19.33
CA ASN A 372 4.07 8.10 19.91
C ASN A 372 5.19 8.42 18.91
N LEU A 373 5.07 9.55 18.21
CA LEU A 373 6.11 10.00 17.28
C LEU A 373 7.37 10.48 18.00
N HIS A 374 7.31 10.83 19.29
CA HIS A 374 8.50 11.23 20.05
C HIS A 374 9.54 10.11 20.09
N LYS A 375 9.12 8.85 20.19
CA LYS A 375 10.05 7.73 20.22
C LYS A 375 10.83 7.58 18.92
N ALA A 376 10.16 7.74 17.78
CA ALA A 376 10.77 7.59 16.46
C ALA A 376 11.52 8.85 15.96
N THR A 377 11.07 10.04 16.37
CA THR A 377 11.52 11.31 15.77
C THR A 377 12.13 12.29 16.76
N GLY A 378 11.94 12.07 18.07
CA GLY A 378 12.31 13.03 19.12
C GLY A 378 11.35 14.21 19.27
N HIS A 379 10.31 14.32 18.45
CA HIS A 379 9.34 15.41 18.52
C HIS A 379 8.17 15.06 19.45
N PRO A 380 7.74 15.96 20.37
CA PRO A 380 6.67 15.71 21.35
C PRO A 380 5.29 15.69 20.68
N VAL A 381 5.03 14.67 19.87
CA VAL A 381 3.81 14.50 19.08
C VAL A 381 3.17 13.15 19.35
N LEU A 382 1.87 13.16 19.62
CA LEU A 382 1.02 11.97 19.61
C LEU A 382 0.08 12.04 18.41
N VAL A 383 -0.13 10.91 17.74
CA VAL A 383 -1.08 10.80 16.64
C VAL A 383 -2.17 9.81 17.02
N CYS A 384 -3.39 10.31 17.21
CA CYS A 384 -4.55 9.43 17.35
C CYS A 384 -4.96 8.90 15.98
N MET A 385 -5.12 7.59 15.88
CA MET A 385 -5.56 6.90 14.67
C MET A 385 -7.04 6.55 14.84
N VAL A 386 -7.86 6.90 13.86
CA VAL A 386 -9.31 6.64 13.90
C VAL A 386 -9.74 5.95 12.62
N ALA A 387 -10.40 4.79 12.73
CA ALA A 387 -10.75 3.96 11.58
C ALA A 387 -12.23 3.54 11.60
N GLY A 388 -12.73 3.03 10.47
CA GLY A 388 -14.08 2.49 10.33
C GLY A 388 -15.17 3.51 10.64
N ARG A 389 -16.28 3.07 11.22
CA ARG A 389 -17.42 3.92 11.64
C ARG A 389 -16.99 5.09 12.51
N PHE A 390 -16.03 4.89 13.40
CA PHE A 390 -15.56 5.97 14.27
C PHE A 390 -14.92 7.11 13.45
N ALA A 391 -14.17 6.80 12.39
CA ALA A 391 -13.63 7.82 11.49
C ALA A 391 -14.73 8.64 10.79
N TYR A 392 -15.82 7.99 10.34
CA TYR A 392 -16.96 8.67 9.72
C TYR A 392 -17.68 9.62 10.69
N GLU A 393 -17.86 9.22 11.95
CA GLU A 393 -18.46 10.09 12.96
C GLU A 393 -17.56 11.27 13.31
N MET A 394 -16.25 11.07 13.40
CA MET A 394 -15.28 12.14 13.63
C MET A 394 -15.27 13.17 12.50
N GLU A 395 -15.47 12.74 11.24
CA GLU A 395 -15.57 13.67 10.11
C GLU A 395 -16.79 14.60 10.16
N LYS A 396 -17.78 14.36 11.02
CA LYS A 396 -18.93 15.26 11.21
C LYS A 396 -18.65 16.39 12.20
N LEU A 397 -17.64 16.22 13.05
CA LEU A 397 -17.21 17.21 14.03
C LEU A 397 -16.29 18.24 13.36
N SER A 398 -16.22 19.46 13.92
CA SER A 398 -15.12 20.39 13.61
C SER A 398 -13.77 19.85 14.09
N ASP A 399 -12.67 20.45 13.63
CA ASP A 399 -11.33 20.06 14.07
C ASP A 399 -11.15 20.27 15.58
N GLU A 400 -11.66 21.39 16.11
CA GLU A 400 -11.61 21.70 17.54
C GLU A 400 -12.42 20.68 18.37
N GLU A 401 -13.64 20.33 17.95
CA GLU A 401 -14.45 19.30 18.61
C GLU A 401 -13.78 17.92 18.57
N SER A 402 -13.15 17.57 17.45
CA SER A 402 -12.40 16.34 17.29
C SER A 402 -11.21 16.26 18.24
N VAL A 403 -10.43 17.35 18.32
CA VAL A 403 -9.29 17.48 19.23
C VAL A 403 -9.74 17.45 20.68
N ASN A 404 -10.81 18.16 21.03
CA ASN A 404 -11.39 18.15 22.38
C ASN A 404 -11.85 16.76 22.79
N PHE A 405 -12.49 16.01 21.88
CA PHE A 405 -12.87 14.62 22.11
C PHE A 405 -11.64 13.74 22.38
N VAL A 406 -10.63 13.79 21.52
CA VAL A 406 -9.40 13.00 21.66
C VAL A 406 -8.65 13.37 22.95
N MET A 407 -8.52 14.66 23.25
CA MET A 407 -7.91 15.15 24.49
C MET A 407 -8.68 14.71 25.73
N SER A 408 -10.00 14.58 25.67
CA SER A 408 -10.78 14.03 26.78
C SER A 408 -10.43 12.56 27.07
N GLN A 409 -10.13 11.77 26.03
CA GLN A 409 -9.65 10.40 26.21
C GLN A 409 -8.22 10.38 26.73
N LEU A 410 -7.34 11.23 26.19
CA LEU A 410 -5.95 11.33 26.62
C LEU A 410 -5.84 11.75 28.09
N ARG A 411 -6.63 12.73 28.56
CA ARG A 411 -6.67 13.13 29.99
C ARG A 411 -7.20 12.04 30.90
N ARG A 412 -8.07 11.15 30.42
CA ARG A 412 -8.52 9.98 31.18
C ARG A 412 -7.40 8.94 31.32
N MET A 413 -6.64 8.69 30.25
CA MET A 413 -5.49 7.79 30.30
C MET A 413 -4.34 8.37 31.13
N LEU A 414 -4.09 9.67 30.97
CA LEU A 414 -2.97 10.40 31.54
C LEU A 414 -3.48 11.70 32.18
N PRO A 415 -3.85 11.70 33.48
CA PRO A 415 -4.41 12.88 34.17
C PRO A 415 -3.52 14.14 34.13
N GLY A 416 -2.22 13.98 33.89
CA GLY A 416 -1.26 15.08 33.73
C GLY A 416 -1.14 15.64 32.30
N ALA A 417 -1.97 15.21 31.35
CA ALA A 417 -1.90 15.65 29.96
C ALA A 417 -2.17 17.17 29.83
N THR A 418 -1.21 17.88 29.23
CA THR A 418 -1.31 19.32 28.92
C THR A 418 -2.07 19.54 27.60
N GLU A 419 -2.51 20.76 27.33
CA GLU A 419 -3.08 21.11 26.01
C GLU A 419 -2.05 20.98 24.87
N PRO A 420 -2.48 20.55 23.67
CA PRO A 420 -1.63 20.61 22.50
C PRO A 420 -1.41 22.07 22.10
N VAL A 421 -0.19 22.40 21.68
CA VAL A 421 0.14 23.74 21.16
C VAL A 421 -0.25 23.91 19.69
N GLN A 422 -0.35 22.80 18.96
CA GLN A 422 -0.78 22.74 17.57
C GLN A 422 -1.41 21.36 17.33
N TYR A 423 -2.36 21.30 16.39
CA TYR A 423 -2.99 20.05 15.97
C TYR A 423 -3.22 20.04 14.45
N LEU A 424 -3.32 18.83 13.90
CA LEU A 424 -3.74 18.57 12.52
C LEU A 424 -4.80 17.47 12.54
N VAL A 425 -5.80 17.58 11.67
CA VAL A 425 -6.90 16.60 11.53
C VAL A 425 -7.03 16.24 10.05
N SER A 426 -6.96 14.95 9.70
CA SER A 426 -7.25 14.50 8.33
C SER A 426 -8.73 14.17 8.16
N ARG A 427 -9.22 14.30 6.92
CA ARG A 427 -10.60 13.96 6.52
C ARG A 427 -10.61 13.30 5.14
N TRP A 428 -10.09 12.09 5.06
CA TRP A 428 -9.93 11.38 3.79
C TRP A 428 -11.26 10.97 3.15
N GLY A 429 -12.31 10.76 3.95
CA GLY A 429 -13.64 10.35 3.49
C GLY A 429 -14.40 11.47 2.78
N THR A 430 -14.26 12.70 3.25
CA THR A 430 -14.85 13.91 2.66
C THR A 430 -13.91 14.67 1.72
N ASP A 431 -12.65 14.27 1.60
CA ASP A 431 -11.72 14.85 0.63
C ASP A 431 -12.16 14.53 -0.81
N PRO A 432 -12.50 15.55 -1.64
CA PRO A 432 -13.05 15.36 -2.97
C PRO A 432 -12.06 14.76 -3.99
N ASN A 433 -10.80 14.57 -3.61
CA ASN A 433 -9.78 13.94 -4.44
C ASN A 433 -9.42 12.53 -3.94
N SER A 434 -10.10 12.00 -2.92
CA SER A 434 -9.81 10.68 -2.36
C SER A 434 -11.08 9.89 -2.05
N LEU A 435 -12.04 10.50 -1.36
CA LEU A 435 -13.32 9.89 -0.98
C LEU A 435 -13.14 8.54 -0.27
N GLY A 436 -12.20 8.52 0.68
CA GLY A 436 -11.77 7.37 1.46
C GLY A 436 -10.25 7.23 1.57
N SER A 437 -9.80 6.28 2.37
CA SER A 437 -8.38 6.07 2.68
C SER A 437 -7.73 5.04 1.77
N TYR A 438 -8.16 3.78 1.79
CA TYR A 438 -7.60 2.74 0.92
C TYR A 438 -8.59 1.60 0.70
N SER A 439 -8.35 0.78 -0.33
CA SER A 439 -9.27 -0.29 -0.68
C SER A 439 -9.25 -1.43 0.35
N CYS A 440 -10.38 -2.12 0.48
CA CYS A 440 -10.51 -3.27 1.34
C CYS A 440 -11.42 -4.33 0.70
N ASP A 441 -11.18 -5.60 1.06
CA ASP A 441 -11.93 -6.73 0.56
C ASP A 441 -13.23 -6.92 1.35
N LEU A 442 -14.35 -6.68 0.67
CA LEU A 442 -15.68 -6.86 1.24
C LEU A 442 -16.10 -8.34 1.20
N VAL A 443 -17.03 -8.67 2.10
CA VAL A 443 -17.70 -9.98 2.12
C VAL A 443 -18.35 -10.25 0.77
N GLY A 444 -18.10 -11.44 0.20
CA GLY A 444 -18.70 -11.87 -1.06
C GLY A 444 -18.02 -11.32 -2.31
N LYS A 445 -16.82 -10.75 -2.17
CA LYS A 445 -15.97 -10.33 -3.28
C LYS A 445 -15.82 -11.43 -4.36
N PRO A 446 -16.09 -11.12 -5.65
CA PRO A 446 -15.83 -12.03 -6.76
C PRO A 446 -14.33 -12.34 -6.94
N ALA A 447 -14.00 -13.58 -7.33
CA ALA A 447 -12.61 -14.01 -7.54
C ALA A 447 -11.90 -13.30 -8.70
N ASP A 448 -12.64 -12.91 -9.75
CA ASP A 448 -12.13 -12.22 -10.94
C ASP A 448 -12.06 -10.69 -10.77
N LEU A 449 -12.40 -10.17 -9.59
CA LEU A 449 -12.56 -8.73 -9.35
C LEU A 449 -11.30 -7.93 -9.73
N TYR A 450 -10.12 -8.40 -9.33
CA TYR A 450 -8.88 -7.68 -9.57
C TYR A 450 -8.51 -7.68 -11.06
N GLU A 451 -8.68 -8.82 -11.74
CA GLU A 451 -8.48 -8.91 -13.18
C GLU A 451 -9.37 -7.92 -13.92
N ARG A 452 -10.67 -7.89 -13.57
CA ARG A 452 -11.61 -6.91 -14.12
C ARG A 452 -11.25 -5.47 -13.74
N PHE A 453 -10.74 -5.20 -12.54
CA PHE A 453 -10.37 -3.83 -12.14
C PHE A 453 -9.11 -3.33 -12.88
N CYS A 454 -8.11 -4.19 -13.07
CA CYS A 454 -6.84 -3.81 -13.72
C CYS A 454 -6.92 -3.80 -15.25
N ALA A 455 -7.82 -4.59 -15.86
CA ALA A 455 -7.89 -4.73 -17.31
C ALA A 455 -8.09 -3.39 -18.06
N PRO A 456 -7.32 -3.10 -19.13
CA PRO A 456 -7.46 -1.85 -19.86
C PRO A 456 -8.79 -1.76 -20.63
N VAL A 457 -9.28 -0.54 -20.84
CA VAL A 457 -10.47 -0.25 -21.66
C VAL A 457 -10.05 0.60 -22.86
N GLY A 458 -9.82 -0.05 -23.99
CA GLY A 458 -9.31 0.64 -25.19
C GLY A 458 -7.87 1.11 -24.97
N ASN A 459 -7.66 2.43 -24.94
CA ASN A 459 -6.36 3.06 -24.62
C ASN A 459 -6.35 3.70 -23.22
N LEU A 460 -7.25 3.26 -22.33
CA LEU A 460 -7.27 3.62 -20.91
C LEU A 460 -6.71 2.46 -20.08
N PHE A 461 -5.69 2.75 -19.28
CA PHE A 461 -5.05 1.81 -18.36
C PHE A 461 -5.36 2.23 -16.92
N PHE A 462 -5.47 1.28 -15.99
CA PHE A 462 -5.86 1.56 -14.61
C PHE A 462 -4.75 1.13 -13.67
N ALA A 463 -4.40 2.00 -12.72
CA ALA A 463 -3.34 1.79 -11.75
C ALA A 463 -3.72 2.44 -10.41
N GLY A 464 -2.94 2.16 -9.36
CA GLY A 464 -3.21 2.61 -8.00
C GLY A 464 -3.15 1.46 -7.00
N GLU A 465 -3.30 1.74 -5.70
CA GLU A 465 -3.24 0.69 -4.66
C GLU A 465 -4.28 -0.42 -4.87
N ALA A 466 -5.51 -0.06 -5.29
CA ALA A 466 -6.58 -1.03 -5.56
C ALA A 466 -6.31 -1.93 -6.79
N ALA A 467 -5.26 -1.63 -7.57
CA ALA A 467 -4.83 -2.40 -8.73
C ALA A 467 -3.66 -3.37 -8.41
N CYS A 468 -3.31 -3.56 -7.13
CA CYS A 468 -2.27 -4.49 -6.69
C CYS A 468 -2.86 -5.54 -5.74
N ILE A 469 -2.96 -6.80 -6.19
CA ILE A 469 -3.54 -7.89 -5.39
C ILE A 469 -2.67 -8.22 -4.17
N ASP A 470 -1.35 -8.31 -4.34
CA ASP A 470 -0.44 -8.80 -3.30
C ASP A 470 -0.23 -7.77 -2.19
N HIS A 471 -0.38 -6.48 -2.50
CA HIS A 471 -0.03 -5.36 -1.61
C HIS A 471 -1.07 -4.23 -1.66
N SER A 472 -2.35 -4.59 -1.71
CA SER A 472 -3.46 -3.64 -1.74
C SER A 472 -3.42 -2.67 -0.55
N GLY A 473 -3.90 -1.44 -0.72
CA GLY A 473 -3.88 -0.41 0.31
C GLY A 473 -2.51 0.19 0.65
N SER A 474 -1.42 -0.32 0.08
CA SER A 474 -0.06 0.13 0.41
C SER A 474 0.55 1.11 -0.60
N VAL A 475 1.58 1.85 -0.15
CA VAL A 475 2.36 2.77 -1.01
C VAL A 475 3.18 2.01 -2.06
N HIS A 476 3.78 0.88 -1.68
CA HIS A 476 4.62 0.08 -2.57
C HIS A 476 3.77 -0.71 -3.58
N GLY A 477 2.56 -1.16 -3.19
CA GLY A 477 1.58 -1.71 -4.13
C GLY A 477 1.12 -0.68 -5.16
N ALA A 478 0.82 0.55 -4.74
CA ALA A 478 0.49 1.64 -5.66
C ALA A 478 1.65 1.99 -6.61
N TYR A 479 2.89 2.01 -6.10
CA TYR A 479 4.08 2.23 -6.92
C TYR A 479 4.23 1.14 -7.98
N SER A 480 4.17 -0.14 -7.56
CA SER A 480 4.33 -1.29 -8.46
C SER A 480 3.23 -1.33 -9.54
N SER A 481 1.96 -1.12 -9.18
CA SER A 481 0.87 -1.09 -10.16
C SER A 481 1.01 0.05 -11.17
N GLY A 482 1.61 1.17 -10.75
CA GLY A 482 1.93 2.28 -11.65
C GLY A 482 2.99 1.89 -12.70
N ILE A 483 4.02 1.14 -12.30
CA ILE A 483 5.03 0.60 -13.20
C ILE A 483 4.41 -0.42 -14.16
N ASP A 484 3.57 -1.32 -13.67
CA ASP A 484 2.91 -2.35 -14.47
C ASP A 484 2.00 -1.74 -15.54
N ALA A 485 1.17 -0.76 -15.16
CA ALA A 485 0.30 -0.05 -16.10
C ALA A 485 1.08 0.74 -17.16
N ALA A 486 2.21 1.33 -16.80
CA ALA A 486 3.10 2.00 -17.74
C ALA A 486 3.70 1.03 -18.75
N GLU A 487 4.14 -0.15 -18.30
CA GLU A 487 4.71 -1.16 -19.16
C GLU A 487 3.65 -1.77 -20.11
N ASP A 488 2.43 -2.05 -19.62
CA ASP A 488 1.32 -2.49 -20.46
C ASP A 488 0.92 -1.43 -21.49
N CYS A 489 0.90 -0.16 -21.08
CA CYS A 489 0.69 0.98 -21.98
C CYS A 489 1.75 1.05 -23.08
N ARG A 490 3.03 0.95 -22.68
CA ARG A 490 4.18 0.95 -23.59
C ARG A 490 4.06 -0.16 -24.63
N ARG A 491 3.88 -1.42 -24.21
CA ARG A 491 3.77 -2.57 -25.13
C ARG A 491 2.63 -2.41 -26.12
N ARG A 492 1.46 -1.97 -25.65
CA ARG A 492 0.28 -1.80 -26.48
C ARG A 492 0.46 -0.69 -27.51
N LEU A 493 1.00 0.47 -27.11
CA LEU A 493 1.28 1.57 -28.03
C LEU A 493 2.39 1.22 -29.04
N SER A 494 3.48 0.57 -28.61
CA SER A 494 4.53 0.11 -29.53
C SER A 494 3.97 -0.84 -30.60
N THR A 495 3.12 -1.79 -30.20
CA THR A 495 2.46 -2.72 -31.13
C THR A 495 1.53 -1.99 -32.10
N GLN A 496 0.70 -1.06 -31.61
CA GLN A 496 -0.23 -0.29 -32.44
C GLN A 496 0.50 0.63 -33.45
N LEU A 497 1.65 1.18 -33.06
CA LEU A 497 2.44 2.11 -33.87
C LEU A 497 3.49 1.41 -34.75
N GLY A 498 3.59 0.08 -34.70
CA GLY A 498 4.59 -0.67 -35.46
C GLY A 498 6.03 -0.37 -35.05
N ILE A 499 6.24 0.14 -33.84
CA ILE A 499 7.57 0.40 -33.28
C ILE A 499 8.12 -0.96 -32.86
N SER A 500 9.12 -1.47 -33.59
CA SER A 500 9.81 -2.71 -33.18
C SER A 500 10.39 -2.55 -31.78
N ASP A 501 10.29 -3.61 -30.97
CA ASP A 501 10.89 -3.75 -29.63
C ASP A 501 12.46 -3.71 -29.65
N LEU A 502 13.06 -3.08 -30.67
CA LEU A 502 14.50 -2.84 -30.79
C LEU A 502 15.06 -1.88 -29.72
N PHE A 503 14.19 -1.30 -28.90
CA PHE A 503 14.56 -0.79 -27.59
C PHE A 503 14.07 -1.76 -26.52
N GLN A 504 14.80 -2.87 -26.35
CA GLN A 504 15.00 -3.39 -25.00
C GLN A 504 15.59 -2.23 -24.21
N VAL A 505 14.74 -1.49 -23.50
CA VAL A 505 15.20 -0.73 -22.35
C VAL A 505 15.91 -1.77 -21.52
N GLY A 506 17.23 -1.61 -21.41
CA GLY A 506 18.09 -2.46 -20.61
C GLY A 506 17.39 -2.71 -19.28
N LYS A 507 17.50 -3.93 -18.78
CA LYS A 507 17.14 -4.30 -17.41
C LYS A 507 17.53 -3.16 -16.48
N ILE A 508 16.59 -2.25 -16.25
CA ILE A 508 16.64 -1.18 -15.28
C ILE A 508 17.99 -0.43 -15.35
N VAL A 509 18.11 0.67 -16.09
CA VAL A 509 19.28 1.57 -15.96
C VAL A 509 19.39 2.11 -14.51
N MET A 510 18.29 2.07 -13.74
CA MET A 510 18.32 2.23 -12.27
C MET A 510 18.86 1.00 -11.49
N ARG A 511 18.90 -0.23 -12.02
CA ARG A 511 19.61 -1.35 -11.37
C ARG A 511 21.09 -1.23 -11.61
N GLU A 512 21.53 -0.89 -12.82
CA GLU A 512 22.98 -0.90 -13.10
C GLU A 512 23.69 0.38 -12.63
N GLU A 513 23.05 1.56 -12.67
CA GLU A 513 23.65 2.76 -12.06
C GLU A 513 23.45 2.84 -10.53
N MET A 514 22.47 2.12 -9.95
CA MET A 514 22.28 2.06 -8.48
C MET A 514 22.82 0.77 -7.82
N ALA A 515 23.31 -0.21 -8.58
CA ALA A 515 23.91 -1.43 -8.02
C ALA A 515 25.30 -1.19 -7.40
N GLU A 516 25.98 -0.08 -7.71
CA GLU A 516 27.36 0.13 -7.29
C GLU A 516 27.56 0.87 -5.95
N VAL A 517 26.48 1.18 -5.21
CA VAL A 517 26.64 1.63 -3.82
C VAL A 517 25.67 0.88 -2.89
N MET A 518 26.19 -0.15 -2.22
CA MET A 518 25.51 -0.89 -1.14
C MET A 518 25.34 -0.01 0.12
N VAL A 519 24.52 1.04 0.06
CA VAL A 519 24.06 1.70 1.28
C VAL A 519 22.91 0.86 1.86
N PRO A 520 23.05 0.26 3.04
CA PRO A 520 21.95 -0.48 3.67
C PRO A 520 20.78 0.45 4.01
N LEU A 521 19.57 -0.10 4.17
CA LEU A 521 18.46 0.67 4.76
C LEU A 521 18.90 1.20 6.12
N GLN A 522 18.71 2.49 6.35
CA GLN A 522 19.02 3.11 7.64
C GLN A 522 17.88 2.85 8.61
N ILE A 523 17.96 1.71 9.30
CA ILE A 523 16.95 1.28 10.26
C ILE A 523 17.46 1.60 11.67
N SER A 524 16.71 2.42 12.39
CA SER A 524 16.98 2.76 13.80
C SER A 524 15.95 2.14 14.74
N ARG A 525 16.40 1.91 15.97
CA ARG A 525 15.62 1.35 17.09
C ARG A 525 15.66 2.21 18.36
N LEU A 526 16.24 3.43 18.28
CA LEU A 526 16.72 4.18 19.46
C LEU A 526 15.79 4.14 20.67
#